data_AF-A0A6I2SKW3-F1
#
_entry.id   AF-A0A6I2SKW3-F1
#
_cell.length_a   1.000
_cell.length_b   1.000
_cell.length_c   1.000
_cell.angle_alpha   90.00
_cell.angle_beta   90.00
_cell.angle_gamma   90.00
#
_symmetry.space_group_name_H-M   'P 1'
#
loop_
_entity.id
_entity.type
_entity.pdbx_description
1 polymer ?
#
loop_
_entity_poly.entity_id
_entity_poly.type
_entity_poly.pdbx_seq_one_letter_code
_entity_poly.pdbx_strand_id
1 'polypeptide(L)'
;MTVRFLILLFMLVLLEGCAPRTPLWHLQASQMLNSVTVEGAPDLLPAEFANLSDTFSRGEVFLKAEEVEEADRFFQLALVKGELLKENLVAEKKRIADEERLRREEAERIERERLQALALEEERRRLAEEAARLKAVEQARAEAEARRLMERAKQVKEIPLLTSYTVKRGETLPQISAQPGVYGDVLLWPLLYRANRDQIRNPRQLWPGQVLRIPRNLSRDDIQEARRYAQERRLH
;
A
#
# COMPACT_ATOMS: atom_id res chain seq x y z
N MET A 1 7.72 74.64 -86.00
CA MET A 1 7.33 73.43 -85.24
C MET A 1 8.21 73.12 -84.02
N THR A 2 9.31 73.85 -83.79
CA THR A 2 10.31 73.53 -82.75
C THR A 2 9.94 74.08 -81.37
N VAL A 3 9.40 75.30 -81.29
CA VAL A 3 9.05 75.95 -80.00
C VAL A 3 7.87 75.28 -79.28
N ARG A 4 6.86 74.83 -80.04
CA ARG A 4 5.70 74.10 -79.48
C ARG A 4 6.09 72.73 -78.92
N PHE A 5 7.06 72.07 -79.54
CA PHE A 5 7.58 70.78 -79.09
C PHE A 5 8.46 70.95 -77.83
N LEU A 6 9.23 72.04 -77.75
CA LEU A 6 10.04 72.38 -76.57
C LEU A 6 9.16 72.73 -75.34
N ILE A 7 8.05 73.45 -75.55
CA ILE A 7 7.09 73.78 -74.48
C ILE A 7 6.37 72.51 -73.99
N LEU A 8 6.00 71.59 -74.88
CA LEU A 8 5.41 70.30 -74.50
C LEU A 8 6.39 69.40 -73.74
N LEU A 9 7.68 69.40 -74.13
CA LEU A 9 8.73 68.66 -73.41
C LEU A 9 9.01 69.26 -72.02
N PHE A 10 9.01 70.59 -71.90
CA PHE A 10 9.20 71.29 -70.62
C PHE A 10 8.00 71.10 -69.67
N MET A 11 6.77 71.06 -70.20
CA MET A 11 5.56 70.72 -69.42
C MET A 11 5.53 69.25 -68.97
N LEU A 12 6.12 68.33 -69.73
CA LEU A 12 6.26 66.92 -69.35
C LEU A 12 7.28 66.71 -68.23
N VAL A 13 8.38 67.48 -68.23
CA VAL A 13 9.39 67.44 -67.16
C VAL A 13 8.88 68.08 -65.85
N LEU A 14 7.94 69.02 -65.92
CA LEU A 14 7.30 69.62 -64.73
C LEU A 14 6.21 68.72 -64.10
N LEU A 15 5.77 67.67 -64.79
CA LEU A 15 4.76 66.72 -64.29
C LEU A 15 5.34 65.51 -63.55
N GLU A 16 6.66 65.30 -63.59
CA GLU A 16 7.31 64.20 -62.84
C GLU A 16 7.60 64.53 -61.36
N GLY A 17 7.18 65.70 -60.87
CA GLY A 17 7.60 66.24 -59.57
C GLY A 17 6.71 65.93 -58.35
N CYS A 18 5.61 65.18 -58.46
CA CYS A 18 4.64 65.06 -57.35
C CYS A 18 4.11 63.64 -57.10
N ALA A 19 4.92 62.59 -57.26
CA ALA A 19 4.63 61.32 -56.60
C ALA A 19 5.14 61.41 -55.15
N PRO A 20 4.28 61.34 -54.11
CA PRO A 20 4.74 61.34 -52.73
C PRO A 20 5.68 60.15 -52.53
N ARG A 21 6.89 60.40 -52.02
CA ARG A 21 7.83 59.31 -51.69
C ARG A 21 7.21 58.48 -50.58
N THR A 22 6.86 57.23 -50.88
CA THR A 22 6.27 56.31 -49.91
C THR A 22 7.37 55.52 -49.20
N PRO A 23 7.29 55.32 -47.87
CA PRO A 23 8.24 54.48 -47.16
C PRO A 23 8.17 53.04 -47.66
N LEU A 24 9.33 52.43 -47.90
CA LEU A 24 9.44 51.08 -48.43
C LEU A 24 9.09 50.00 -47.39
N TRP A 25 9.40 50.25 -46.11
CA TRP A 25 9.36 49.22 -45.06
C TRP A 25 8.17 49.32 -44.11
N HIS A 26 7.36 50.38 -44.22
CA HIS A 26 6.25 50.66 -43.31
C HIS A 26 5.26 49.48 -43.21
N LEU A 27 4.82 48.92 -44.35
CA LEU A 27 3.85 47.82 -44.36
C LEU A 27 4.38 46.58 -43.63
N GLN A 28 5.63 46.20 -43.91
CA GLN A 28 6.24 45.03 -43.29
C GLN A 28 6.44 45.24 -41.79
N ALA A 29 6.89 46.42 -41.38
CA ALA A 29 7.06 46.76 -39.96
C ALA A 29 5.72 46.75 -39.21
N SER A 30 4.66 47.26 -39.84
CA SER A 30 3.30 47.23 -39.29
C SER A 30 2.78 45.79 -39.15
N GLN A 31 2.96 44.96 -40.18
CA GLN A 31 2.61 43.54 -40.14
C GLN A 31 3.39 42.79 -39.06
N MET A 32 4.68 43.08 -38.90
CA MET A 32 5.51 42.50 -37.85
C MET A 32 4.98 42.85 -36.46
N LEU A 33 4.72 44.14 -36.19
CA LEU A 33 4.17 44.61 -34.92
C LEU A 33 2.82 43.95 -34.61
N ASN A 34 1.94 43.85 -35.60
CA ASN A 34 0.65 43.16 -35.44
C ASN A 34 0.82 41.65 -35.15
N SER A 35 1.72 40.98 -35.86
CA SER A 35 2.04 39.55 -35.67
C SER A 35 2.44 39.27 -34.22
N VAL A 36 3.45 39.98 -33.71
CA VAL A 36 3.95 39.76 -32.33
C VAL A 36 2.92 40.17 -31.28
N THR A 37 2.07 41.16 -31.57
CA THR A 37 0.93 41.53 -30.70
C THR A 37 -0.04 40.37 -30.55
N VAL A 38 -0.50 39.80 -31.68
CA VAL A 38 -1.43 38.66 -31.70
C VAL A 38 -0.80 37.41 -31.08
N GLU A 39 0.51 37.25 -31.22
CA GLU A 39 1.25 36.18 -30.59
C GLU A 39 1.45 36.37 -29.07
N GLY A 40 0.99 37.47 -28.47
CA GLY A 40 1.01 37.68 -27.02
C GLY A 40 2.32 38.27 -26.48
N ALA A 41 3.14 38.91 -27.33
CA ALA A 41 4.33 39.61 -26.88
C ALA A 41 4.07 40.69 -25.81
N PRO A 42 2.96 41.47 -25.83
CA PRO A 42 2.71 42.48 -24.80
C PRO A 42 2.63 41.90 -23.38
N ASP A 43 2.13 40.67 -23.25
CA ASP A 43 1.95 40.03 -21.94
C ASP A 43 3.21 39.27 -21.50
N LEU A 44 3.87 38.59 -22.44
CA LEU A 44 5.02 37.72 -22.14
C LEU A 44 6.36 38.47 -22.11
N LEU A 45 6.53 39.47 -22.98
CA LEU A 45 7.77 40.24 -23.16
C LEU A 45 7.47 41.75 -23.29
N PRO A 46 6.89 42.38 -22.25
CA PRO A 46 6.37 43.75 -22.32
C PRO A 46 7.45 44.80 -22.64
N ALA A 47 8.68 44.62 -22.15
CA ALA A 47 9.75 45.60 -22.33
C ALA A 47 10.31 45.59 -23.77
N GLU A 48 10.46 44.40 -24.34
CA GLU A 48 10.90 44.18 -25.72
C GLU A 48 9.81 44.61 -26.71
N PHE A 49 8.55 44.30 -26.39
CA PHE A 49 7.39 44.78 -27.15
C PHE A 49 7.30 46.31 -27.15
N ALA A 50 7.44 46.96 -25.98
CA ALA A 50 7.46 48.42 -25.88
C ALA A 50 8.58 49.04 -26.72
N ASN A 51 9.79 48.45 -26.69
CA ASN A 51 10.91 48.90 -27.52
C ASN A 51 10.62 48.82 -29.02
N LEU A 52 9.96 47.75 -29.48
CA LEU A 52 9.53 47.62 -30.87
C LEU A 52 8.46 48.67 -31.21
N SER A 53 7.42 48.77 -30.38
CA SER A 53 6.30 49.70 -30.56
C SER A 53 6.76 51.16 -30.61
N ASP A 54 7.69 51.55 -29.73
CA ASP A 54 8.29 52.88 -29.70
C ASP A 54 9.12 53.16 -30.96
N THR A 55 9.86 52.17 -31.46
CA THR A 55 10.66 52.30 -32.68
C THR A 55 9.77 52.50 -33.90
N PHE A 56 8.69 51.70 -34.00
CA PHE A 56 7.68 51.85 -35.04
C PHE A 56 6.99 53.21 -34.96
N SER A 57 6.60 53.64 -33.75
CA SER A 57 5.95 54.93 -33.51
C SER A 57 6.85 56.12 -33.86
N ARG A 58 8.16 56.02 -33.65
CA ARG A 58 9.13 57.03 -34.13
C ARG A 58 9.14 57.10 -35.66
N GLY A 59 9.10 55.96 -36.36
CA GLY A 59 8.95 55.92 -37.81
C GLY A 59 7.69 56.63 -38.29
N GLU A 60 6.56 56.43 -37.61
CA GLU A 60 5.29 57.13 -37.88
C GLU A 60 5.40 58.64 -37.69
N VAL A 61 6.16 59.11 -36.69
CA VAL A 61 6.40 60.54 -36.46
C VAL A 61 7.19 61.16 -37.62
N PHE A 62 8.26 60.51 -38.07
CA PHE A 62 9.06 60.98 -39.22
C PHE A 62 8.26 60.94 -40.53
N LEU A 63 7.44 59.90 -40.73
CA LEU A 63 6.57 59.79 -41.90
C LEU A 63 5.55 60.94 -41.96
N LYS A 64 4.95 61.32 -40.83
CA LYS A 64 4.04 62.48 -40.73
C LYS A 64 4.74 63.82 -40.98
N ALA A 65 6.04 63.89 -40.70
CA ALA A 65 6.87 65.07 -40.98
C ALA A 65 7.38 65.11 -42.43
N GLU A 66 6.97 64.17 -43.29
CA GLU A 66 7.44 64.01 -44.68
C GLU A 66 8.95 63.69 -44.79
N GLU A 67 9.58 63.27 -43.68
CA GLU A 67 10.98 62.81 -43.60
C GLU A 67 11.07 61.30 -43.89
N VAL A 68 10.90 60.95 -45.16
CA VAL A 68 10.71 59.55 -45.60
C VAL A 68 11.95 58.67 -45.39
N GLU A 69 13.15 59.22 -45.57
CA GLU A 69 14.41 58.46 -45.39
C GLU A 69 14.66 58.09 -43.92
N GLU A 70 14.37 59.03 -43.01
CA GLU A 70 14.37 58.82 -41.57
C GLU A 70 13.31 57.78 -41.17
N ALA A 71 12.08 57.93 -41.68
CA ALA A 71 10.99 56.99 -41.42
C ALA A 71 11.37 55.56 -41.81
N ASP A 72 11.94 55.36 -43.00
CA ASP A 72 12.38 54.06 -43.49
C ASP A 72 13.48 53.44 -42.62
N ARG A 73 14.43 54.24 -42.11
CA ARG A 73 15.44 53.75 -41.15
C ARG A 73 14.81 53.23 -39.86
N PHE A 74 13.78 53.93 -39.35
CA PHE A 74 13.06 53.46 -38.16
C PHE A 74 12.22 52.21 -38.43
N PHE A 75 11.57 52.10 -39.59
CA PHE A 75 10.82 50.90 -39.95
C PHE A 75 11.73 49.68 -40.16
N GLN A 76 12.90 49.86 -40.79
CA GLN A 76 13.92 48.82 -40.87
C GLN A 76 14.41 48.37 -39.49
N LEU A 77 14.69 49.31 -38.59
CA LEU A 77 15.07 49.00 -37.22
C LEU A 77 13.95 48.26 -36.47
N ALA A 78 12.69 48.66 -36.69
CA ALA A 78 11.53 47.97 -36.12
C ALA A 78 11.43 46.53 -36.63
N LEU A 79 11.71 46.26 -37.91
CA LEU A 79 11.74 44.90 -38.45
C LEU A 79 12.79 44.03 -37.74
N VAL A 80 14.02 44.50 -37.62
CA VAL A 80 15.10 43.75 -36.93
C VAL A 80 14.75 43.49 -35.47
N LYS A 81 14.21 44.49 -34.77
CA LYS A 81 13.73 44.33 -33.39
C LYS A 81 12.57 43.34 -33.28
N GLY A 82 11.67 43.33 -34.26
CA GLY A 82 10.55 42.41 -34.32
C GLY A 82 10.98 40.96 -34.56
N GLU A 83 11.98 40.73 -35.40
CA GLU A 83 12.59 39.40 -35.59
C GLU A 83 13.20 38.87 -34.29
N LEU A 84 14.00 39.69 -33.61
CA LEU A 84 14.59 39.33 -32.31
C LEU A 84 13.49 39.05 -31.26
N LEU A 85 12.45 39.89 -31.21
CA LEU A 85 11.31 39.68 -30.32
C LEU A 85 10.60 38.36 -30.60
N LYS A 86 10.43 37.98 -31.87
CA LYS A 86 9.82 36.68 -32.23
C LYS A 86 10.63 35.51 -31.70
N GLU A 87 11.95 35.54 -31.86
CA GLU A 87 12.83 34.48 -31.34
C GLU A 87 12.71 34.36 -29.83
N ASN A 88 12.78 35.49 -29.12
CA ASN A 88 12.64 35.52 -27.67
C ASN A 88 11.26 35.05 -27.22
N LEU A 89 10.19 35.41 -27.95
CA LEU A 89 8.83 35.02 -27.64
C LEU A 89 8.64 33.50 -27.78
N VAL A 90 9.22 32.90 -28.83
CA VAL A 90 9.22 31.45 -29.01
C VAL A 90 9.99 30.75 -27.89
N ALA A 91 11.17 31.26 -27.54
CA ALA A 91 11.97 30.73 -26.43
C ALA A 91 11.23 30.81 -25.09
N GLU A 92 10.58 31.94 -24.82
CA GLU A 92 9.84 32.17 -23.58
C GLU A 92 8.59 31.30 -23.47
N LYS A 93 7.80 31.19 -24.54
CA LYS A 93 6.67 30.25 -24.60
C LYS A 93 7.10 28.81 -24.37
N LYS A 94 8.24 28.41 -24.95
CA LYS A 94 8.80 27.08 -24.74
C LYS A 94 9.21 26.87 -23.29
N ARG A 95 9.88 27.85 -22.66
CA ARG A 95 10.26 27.80 -21.25
C ARG A 95 9.03 27.59 -20.36
N ILE A 96 7.99 28.39 -20.55
CA ILE A 96 6.73 28.27 -19.80
C ILE A 96 6.09 26.90 -20.00
N ALA A 97 5.99 26.43 -21.24
CA ALA A 97 5.42 25.12 -21.55
C ALA A 97 6.24 23.95 -20.95
N ASP A 98 7.57 24.07 -20.95
CA ASP A 98 8.48 23.10 -20.33
C ASP A 98 8.32 23.08 -18.81
N GLU A 99 8.22 24.26 -18.17
CA GLU A 99 7.95 24.37 -16.73
C GLU A 99 6.58 23.79 -16.34
N GLU A 100 5.53 24.07 -17.11
CA GLU A 100 4.22 23.47 -16.89
C GLU A 100 4.24 21.95 -17.06
N ARG A 101 4.96 21.45 -18.07
CA ARG A 101 5.12 20.00 -18.29
C ARG A 101 5.80 19.35 -17.09
N LEU A 102 6.91 19.91 -16.62
CA LEU A 102 7.62 19.39 -15.45
C LEU A 102 6.74 19.40 -14.20
N ARG A 103 5.97 20.46 -13.97
CA ARG A 103 5.01 20.54 -12.85
C ARG A 103 3.93 19.45 -12.95
N ARG A 104 3.42 19.17 -14.15
CA ARG A 104 2.43 18.10 -14.36
C ARG A 104 3.04 16.71 -14.10
N GLU A 105 4.23 16.45 -14.65
CA GLU A 105 4.94 15.18 -14.44
C GLU A 105 5.25 14.94 -12.95
N GLU A 106 5.66 15.98 -12.22
CA GLU A 106 5.88 15.92 -10.78
C GLU A 106 4.59 15.67 -10.00
N ALA A 107 3.51 16.38 -10.32
CA ALA A 107 2.20 16.16 -9.70
C ALA A 107 1.69 14.72 -9.93
N GLU A 108 1.84 14.21 -11.16
CA GLU A 108 1.50 12.81 -11.47
C GLU A 108 2.38 11.81 -10.71
N ARG A 109 3.68 12.09 -10.56
CA ARG A 109 4.59 11.24 -9.78
C ARG A 109 4.16 11.18 -8.32
N ILE A 110 3.89 12.34 -7.71
CA ILE A 110 3.42 12.43 -6.33
C ILE A 110 2.10 11.66 -6.15
N GLU A 111 1.15 11.82 -7.08
CA GLU A 111 -0.13 11.11 -7.00
C GLU A 111 0.05 9.59 -7.18
N ARG A 112 0.90 9.15 -8.10
CA ARG A 112 1.23 7.72 -8.26
C ARG A 112 1.84 7.15 -6.99
N GLU A 113 2.80 7.84 -6.37
CA GLU A 113 3.41 7.43 -5.10
C GLU A 113 2.38 7.36 -3.97
N ARG A 114 1.47 8.35 -3.90
CA ARG A 114 0.37 8.35 -2.92
C ARG A 114 -0.56 7.16 -3.09
N LEU A 115 -0.97 6.84 -4.31
CA LEU A 115 -1.83 5.70 -4.61
C LEU A 115 -1.14 4.37 -4.29
N GLN A 116 0.16 4.25 -4.60
CA GLN A 116 0.95 3.08 -4.22
C GLN A 116 1.07 2.91 -2.71
N ALA A 117 1.30 4.00 -1.97
CA ALA A 117 1.36 3.97 -0.51
C ALA A 117 0.02 3.53 0.10
N LEU A 118 -1.11 4.03 -0.41
CA LEU A 118 -2.44 3.62 0.01
C LEU A 118 -2.70 2.14 -0.27
N ALA A 119 -2.37 1.67 -1.48
CA ALA A 119 -2.54 0.27 -1.85
C ALA A 119 -1.72 -0.67 -0.94
N LEU A 120 -0.48 -0.29 -0.62
CA LEU A 120 0.38 -1.03 0.30
C LEU A 120 -0.19 -1.04 1.72
N GLU A 121 -0.75 0.08 2.18
CA GLU A 121 -1.41 0.15 3.49
C GLU A 121 -2.64 -0.76 3.57
N GLU A 122 -3.48 -0.77 2.53
CA GLU A 122 -4.63 -1.67 2.43
C GLU A 122 -4.21 -3.15 2.44
N GLU A 123 -3.16 -3.50 1.69
CA GLU A 123 -2.63 -4.86 1.67
C GLU A 123 -2.10 -5.27 3.05
N ARG A 124 -1.33 -4.41 3.71
CA ARG A 124 -0.84 -4.65 5.08
C ARG A 124 -1.98 -4.83 6.07
N ARG A 125 -3.05 -4.05 5.95
CA ARG A 125 -4.25 -4.20 6.77
C ARG A 125 -4.92 -5.55 6.55
N ARG A 126 -5.09 -5.98 5.29
CA ARG A 126 -5.66 -7.30 4.97
C ARG A 126 -4.83 -8.44 5.55
N LEU A 127 -3.51 -8.37 5.39
CA LEU A 127 -2.59 -9.36 5.96
C LEU A 127 -2.64 -9.37 7.49
N ALA A 128 -2.74 -8.20 8.13
CA ALA A 128 -2.86 -8.09 9.58
C ALA A 128 -4.20 -8.68 10.08
N GLU A 129 -5.31 -8.42 9.39
CA GLU A 129 -6.63 -8.99 9.69
C GLU A 129 -6.63 -10.51 9.51
N GLU A 130 -6.02 -11.02 8.43
CA GLU A 130 -5.88 -12.46 8.20
C GLU A 130 -5.00 -13.12 9.26
N ALA A 131 -3.86 -12.53 9.58
CA ALA A 131 -2.97 -13.02 10.64
C ALA A 131 -3.67 -13.02 12.01
N ALA A 132 -4.45 -11.99 12.33
CA ALA A 132 -5.24 -11.93 13.55
C ALA A 132 -6.32 -13.02 13.58
N ARG A 133 -7.00 -13.27 12.45
CA ARG A 133 -7.98 -14.36 12.32
C ARG A 133 -7.35 -15.73 12.52
N LEU A 134 -6.20 -16.00 11.90
CA LEU A 134 -5.48 -17.26 12.05
C LEU A 134 -5.04 -17.49 13.51
N LYS A 135 -4.49 -16.46 14.15
CA LYS A 135 -4.15 -16.50 15.59
C LYS A 135 -5.37 -16.78 16.47
N ALA A 136 -6.51 -16.13 16.19
CA ALA A 136 -7.74 -16.37 16.94
C ALA A 136 -8.25 -17.81 16.77
N VAL A 137 -8.15 -18.38 15.56
CA VAL A 137 -8.52 -19.79 15.31
C VAL A 137 -7.58 -20.73 16.05
N GLU A 138 -6.27 -20.47 16.05
CA GLU A 138 -5.28 -21.27 16.78
C GLU A 138 -5.54 -21.23 18.29
N GLN A 139 -5.74 -20.03 18.85
CA GLN A 139 -6.07 -19.84 20.27
C GLN A 139 -7.36 -20.56 20.64
N ALA A 140 -8.42 -20.44 19.84
CA ALA A 140 -9.68 -21.14 20.07
C ALA A 140 -9.51 -22.67 20.05
N ARG A 141 -8.66 -23.20 19.16
CA ARG A 141 -8.32 -24.64 19.13
C ARG A 141 -7.56 -25.05 20.39
N ALA A 142 -6.55 -24.29 20.80
CA ALA A 142 -5.77 -24.56 22.01
C ALA A 142 -6.65 -24.51 23.27
N GLU A 143 -7.55 -23.52 23.38
CA GLU A 143 -8.52 -23.44 24.46
C GLU A 143 -9.48 -24.62 24.46
N ALA A 144 -10.01 -25.01 23.30
CA ALA A 144 -10.91 -26.16 23.19
C ALA A 144 -10.21 -27.46 23.58
N GLU A 145 -8.96 -27.65 23.20
CA GLU A 145 -8.14 -28.80 23.60
C GLU A 145 -7.87 -28.79 25.11
N ALA A 146 -7.46 -27.66 25.68
CA ALA A 146 -7.25 -27.52 27.11
C ALA A 146 -8.53 -27.83 27.92
N ARG A 147 -9.68 -27.33 27.47
CA ARG A 147 -10.99 -27.65 28.07
C ARG A 147 -11.28 -29.15 28.01
N ARG A 148 -11.04 -29.81 26.87
CA ARG A 148 -11.24 -31.26 26.72
C ARG A 148 -10.33 -32.06 27.66
N LEU A 149 -9.07 -31.67 27.79
CA LEU A 149 -8.12 -32.33 28.71
C LEU A 149 -8.53 -32.14 30.17
N MET A 150 -8.96 -30.93 30.55
CA MET A 150 -9.45 -30.65 31.89
C MET A 150 -10.71 -31.47 32.21
N GLU A 151 -11.65 -31.57 31.27
CA GLU A 151 -12.87 -32.36 31.45
C GLU A 151 -12.56 -33.85 31.61
N ARG A 152 -11.65 -34.40 30.79
CA ARG A 152 -11.15 -35.77 30.98
C ARG A 152 -10.50 -35.97 32.35
N ALA A 153 -9.68 -35.02 32.79
CA ALA A 153 -9.03 -35.08 34.11
C ALA A 153 -10.06 -35.05 35.25
N LYS A 154 -11.14 -34.26 35.13
CA LYS A 154 -12.25 -34.26 36.10
C LYS A 154 -12.98 -35.60 36.11
N GLN A 155 -13.34 -36.14 34.95
CA GLN A 155 -14.00 -37.45 34.84
C GLN A 155 -13.18 -38.57 35.48
N VAL A 156 -11.86 -38.56 35.34
CA VAL A 156 -10.98 -39.52 36.02
C VAL A 156 -11.02 -39.34 37.54
N LYS A 157 -11.07 -38.11 38.04
CA LYS A 157 -11.16 -37.81 39.48
C LYS A 157 -12.50 -38.21 40.10
N GLU A 158 -13.58 -38.16 39.32
CA GLU A 158 -14.95 -38.46 39.78
C GLU A 158 -15.32 -39.94 39.76
N ILE A 159 -14.44 -40.84 39.29
CA ILE A 159 -14.69 -42.28 39.37
C ILE A 159 -14.88 -42.65 40.85
N PRO A 160 -16.08 -43.11 41.25
CA PRO A 160 -16.38 -43.34 42.65
C PRO A 160 -15.50 -44.47 43.18
N LEU A 161 -14.81 -44.19 44.28
CA LEU A 161 -14.00 -45.19 44.98
C LEU A 161 -14.94 -46.24 45.59
N LEU A 162 -14.88 -47.45 45.05
CA LEU A 162 -15.69 -48.58 45.48
C LEU A 162 -15.27 -49.03 46.89
N THR A 163 -16.22 -49.22 47.79
CA THR A 163 -15.96 -49.87 49.10
C THR A 163 -16.00 -51.39 49.00
N SER A 164 -16.68 -51.92 47.97
CA SER A 164 -16.77 -53.33 47.65
C SER A 164 -16.83 -53.59 46.14
N TYR A 165 -16.37 -54.75 45.69
CA TYR A 165 -16.38 -55.17 44.28
C TYR A 165 -16.97 -56.56 44.11
N THR A 166 -17.93 -56.70 43.20
CA THR A 166 -18.50 -58.01 42.84
C THR A 166 -17.72 -58.61 41.68
N VAL A 167 -17.08 -59.75 41.91
CA VAL A 167 -16.26 -60.47 40.93
C VAL A 167 -17.11 -60.91 39.74
N LYS A 168 -16.66 -60.61 38.52
CA LYS A 168 -17.25 -61.08 37.27
C LYS A 168 -16.53 -62.32 36.77
N ARG A 169 -17.17 -63.04 35.84
CA ARG A 169 -16.62 -64.28 35.29
C ARG A 169 -15.29 -64.04 34.58
N GLY A 170 -14.24 -64.74 35.04
CA GLY A 170 -12.91 -64.73 34.44
C GLY A 170 -11.99 -63.61 34.92
N GLU A 171 -12.42 -62.78 35.89
CA GLU A 171 -11.57 -61.74 36.46
C GLU A 171 -10.54 -62.30 37.44
N THR A 172 -9.37 -61.68 37.47
CA THR A 172 -8.28 -61.98 38.41
C THR A 172 -8.07 -60.85 39.41
N LEU A 173 -7.44 -61.13 40.56
CA LEU A 173 -7.15 -60.10 41.56
C LEU A 173 -6.34 -58.90 40.99
N PRO A 174 -5.31 -59.08 40.13
CA PRO A 174 -4.64 -57.95 39.47
C PRO A 174 -5.56 -57.13 38.57
N GLN A 175 -6.45 -57.77 37.80
CA GLN A 175 -7.40 -57.07 36.92
C GLN A 175 -8.42 -56.25 37.72
N ILE A 176 -8.89 -56.79 38.85
CA ILE A 176 -9.81 -56.08 39.76
C ILE A 176 -9.08 -54.91 40.43
N SER A 177 -7.84 -55.13 40.90
CA SER A 177 -7.00 -54.08 41.51
C SER A 177 -6.70 -52.93 40.55
N ALA A 178 -6.53 -53.24 39.26
CA ALA A 178 -6.29 -52.27 38.19
C ALA A 178 -7.48 -51.34 37.91
N GLN A 179 -8.70 -51.71 38.34
CA GLN A 179 -9.87 -50.87 38.12
C GLN A 179 -9.68 -49.52 38.82
N PRO A 180 -9.92 -48.38 38.14
CA PRO A 180 -9.71 -47.05 38.72
C PRO A 180 -10.51 -46.81 40.01
N GLY A 181 -11.73 -47.36 40.10
CA GLY A 181 -12.55 -47.28 41.30
C GLY A 181 -12.08 -48.18 42.45
N VAL A 182 -11.18 -49.14 42.22
CA VAL A 182 -10.61 -50.01 43.25
C VAL A 182 -9.30 -49.40 43.75
N TYR A 183 -8.19 -49.62 43.06
CA TYR A 183 -6.91 -48.99 43.36
C TYR A 183 -6.26 -48.31 42.16
N GLY A 184 -6.68 -48.61 40.93
CA GLY A 184 -6.05 -48.12 39.71
C GLY A 184 -4.62 -48.62 39.49
N ASP A 185 -4.20 -49.66 40.23
CA ASP A 185 -2.84 -50.19 40.19
C ASP A 185 -2.90 -51.73 40.25
N VAL A 186 -2.40 -52.37 39.19
CA VAL A 186 -2.35 -53.84 39.07
C VAL A 186 -1.54 -54.49 40.20
N LEU A 187 -0.56 -53.78 40.78
CA LEU A 187 0.35 -54.31 41.78
C LEU A 187 -0.22 -54.29 43.21
N LEU A 188 -1.40 -53.71 43.41
CA LEU A 188 -2.05 -53.63 44.73
C LEU A 188 -3.03 -54.77 45.00
N TRP A 189 -3.07 -55.77 44.13
CA TRP A 189 -3.85 -56.98 44.31
C TRP A 189 -3.58 -57.72 45.65
N PRO A 190 -2.36 -57.70 46.24
CA PRO A 190 -2.13 -58.35 47.53
C PRO A 190 -2.89 -57.71 48.68
N LEU A 191 -3.19 -56.40 48.61
CA LEU A 191 -4.00 -55.70 49.62
C LEU A 191 -5.45 -56.18 49.54
N LEU A 192 -5.98 -56.32 48.32
CA LEU A 192 -7.31 -56.87 48.08
C LEU A 192 -7.39 -58.32 48.57
N TYR A 193 -6.37 -59.13 48.27
CA TYR A 193 -6.26 -60.51 48.75
C TYR A 193 -6.22 -60.58 50.29
N ARG A 194 -5.38 -59.75 50.92
CA ARG A 194 -5.18 -59.71 52.38
C ARG A 194 -6.47 -59.35 53.12
N ALA A 195 -7.23 -58.39 52.61
CA ALA A 195 -8.49 -57.96 53.22
C ALA A 195 -9.65 -58.95 53.07
N ASN A 196 -9.54 -59.93 52.17
CA ASN A 196 -10.59 -60.92 51.88
C ASN A 196 -10.09 -62.36 52.04
N ARG A 197 -9.07 -62.58 52.88
CA ARG A 197 -8.46 -63.91 53.12
C ARG A 197 -9.44 -64.93 53.70
N ASP A 198 -10.46 -64.44 54.40
CA ASP A 198 -11.58 -65.23 54.91
C ASP A 198 -12.38 -65.90 53.77
N GLN A 199 -12.42 -65.29 52.58
CA GLN A 199 -13.19 -65.78 51.43
C GLN A 199 -12.31 -66.32 50.29
N ILE A 200 -11.04 -65.89 50.21
CA ILE A 200 -10.11 -66.30 49.15
C ILE A 200 -9.00 -67.15 49.78
N ARG A 201 -9.01 -68.46 49.50
CA ARG A 201 -7.93 -69.38 49.92
C ARG A 201 -6.74 -69.37 48.97
N ASN A 202 -7.02 -69.30 47.67
CA ASN A 202 -6.01 -69.24 46.62
C ASN A 202 -6.22 -67.96 45.82
N PRO A 203 -5.22 -67.05 45.74
CA PRO A 203 -5.37 -65.78 45.05
C PRO A 203 -5.57 -65.91 43.53
N ARG A 204 -5.35 -67.10 42.93
CA ARG A 204 -5.66 -67.39 41.51
C ARG A 204 -7.09 -67.87 41.27
N GLN A 205 -7.86 -68.12 42.33
CA GLN A 205 -9.21 -68.67 42.23
C GLN A 205 -10.21 -67.69 42.83
N LEU A 206 -11.07 -67.15 41.98
CA LEU A 206 -12.20 -66.31 42.37
C LEU A 206 -13.48 -66.89 41.76
N TRP A 207 -14.60 -66.74 42.46
CA TRP A 207 -15.89 -67.17 41.94
C TRP A 207 -16.74 -65.99 41.48
N PRO A 208 -17.43 -66.10 40.32
CA PRO A 208 -18.35 -65.06 39.88
C PRO A 208 -19.44 -64.79 40.93
N GLY A 209 -19.73 -63.52 41.19
CA GLY A 209 -20.72 -63.09 42.19
C GLY A 209 -20.15 -62.88 43.60
N GLN A 210 -18.90 -63.26 43.86
CA GLN A 210 -18.23 -63.02 45.14
C GLN A 210 -18.04 -61.52 45.38
N VAL A 211 -18.37 -61.03 46.59
CA VAL A 211 -18.25 -59.61 46.96
C VAL A 211 -17.01 -59.38 47.80
N LEU A 212 -16.02 -58.69 47.25
CA LEU A 212 -14.76 -58.36 47.89
C LEU A 212 -14.81 -56.99 48.56
N ARG A 213 -14.28 -56.88 49.78
CA ARG A 213 -14.09 -55.62 50.51
C ARG A 213 -12.82 -54.91 50.04
N ILE A 214 -12.90 -53.59 49.85
CA ILE A 214 -11.77 -52.78 49.40
C ILE A 214 -11.29 -51.89 50.57
N PRO A 215 -10.18 -52.23 51.24
CA PRO A 215 -9.65 -51.39 52.33
C PRO A 215 -9.14 -50.04 51.79
N ARG A 216 -9.40 -48.97 52.55
CA ARG A 216 -8.98 -47.60 52.20
C ARG A 216 -7.95 -46.99 53.15
N ASN A 217 -7.88 -47.47 54.39
CA ASN A 217 -6.91 -47.02 55.38
C ASN A 217 -5.60 -47.81 55.22
N LEU A 218 -4.85 -47.52 54.16
CA LEU A 218 -3.59 -48.18 53.83
C LEU A 218 -2.43 -47.22 54.11
N SER A 219 -1.39 -47.71 54.81
CA SER A 219 -0.17 -46.93 55.00
C SER A 219 0.70 -46.96 53.73
N ARG A 220 1.67 -46.06 53.64
CA ARG A 220 2.67 -46.10 52.54
C ARG A 220 3.44 -47.42 52.54
N ASP A 221 3.73 -47.96 53.71
CA ASP A 221 4.46 -49.20 53.86
C ASP A 221 3.64 -50.39 53.36
N ASP A 222 2.34 -50.44 53.64
CA ASP A 222 1.42 -51.46 53.11
C ASP A 222 1.40 -51.49 51.58
N ILE A 223 1.33 -50.31 50.96
CA ILE A 223 1.31 -50.16 49.50
C ILE A 223 2.64 -50.64 48.91
N GLN A 224 3.76 -50.27 49.54
CA GLN A 224 5.09 -50.65 49.07
C GLN A 224 5.35 -52.15 49.23
N GLU A 225 4.93 -52.74 50.35
CA GLU A 225 4.99 -54.18 50.61
C GLU A 225 4.15 -54.94 49.58
N ALA A 226 2.91 -54.50 49.34
CA ALA A 226 2.04 -55.12 48.35
C ALA A 226 2.65 -55.09 46.95
N ARG A 227 3.25 -53.98 46.54
CA ARG A 227 3.96 -53.89 45.25
C ARG A 227 5.11 -54.88 45.15
N ARG A 228 5.93 -55.01 46.19
CA ARG A 228 7.03 -55.99 46.23
C ARG A 228 6.49 -57.42 46.16
N TYR A 229 5.50 -57.75 46.99
CA TYR A 229 4.86 -59.06 47.01
C TYR A 229 4.25 -59.44 45.66
N ALA A 230 3.58 -58.50 44.99
CA ALA A 230 3.01 -58.71 43.66
C ALA A 230 4.07 -58.96 42.58
N GLN A 231 5.23 -58.31 42.69
CA GLN A 231 6.36 -58.50 41.78
C GLN A 231 7.05 -59.85 41.98
N GLU A 232 7.21 -60.29 43.23
CA GLU A 232 7.80 -61.59 43.58
C GLU A 232 6.87 -62.76 43.25
N ARG A 233 5.56 -62.56 43.38
CA ARG A 233 4.52 -63.59 43.18
C ARG A 233 3.55 -63.18 42.09
N ARG A 234 4.06 -63.01 40.87
CA ARG A 234 3.25 -62.62 39.71
C ARG A 234 2.13 -63.63 39.45
N LEU A 235 0.90 -63.13 39.47
CA LEU A 235 -0.26 -63.86 39.02
C LEU A 235 -0.42 -63.60 37.53
N HIS A 236 0.10 -64.52 36.71
CA HIS A 236 -0.23 -64.64 35.28
C HIS A 236 -1.63 -65.24 35.12
#